data_AF-A0A2S3YVK4-F1
#
_entry.id   AF-A0A2S3YVK4-F1
#
_cell.length_a   1.000
_cell.length_b   1.000
_cell.length_c   1.000
_cell.angle_alpha   90.00
_cell.angle_beta   90.00
_cell.angle_gamma   90.00
#
_symmetry.space_group_name_H-M   'P 1'
#
loop_
_entity.id
_entity.type
_entity.pdbx_description
1 polymer ?
#
loop_
_entity_poly.entity_id
_entity_poly.type
_entity_poly.pdbx_seq_one_letter_code
_entity_poly.pdbx_strand_id
1 'polypeptide(L)'
;MMIVVVEGISAAGKTTWCRSHGRSYLIPETFPADRKAQPLTGIATAQYWIDWNARRWGDALQIEREKGRAICDTDPLKLHYSWCLCQIDALPKRQWELQLQTTRTALQEERLGFADAYFVKVIDYLTAKQQCQGDTSRVRDRFELHFRLQPFLIRWYELLEKALGGRVLWRLPDDGLPADATLASELRYDINVFDRFVSSLETKAT
;
A
#
# COMPACT_ATOMS: atom_id res chain seq x y z
N MET A 1 -7.08 -17.81 7.05
CA MET A 1 -7.13 -17.03 5.79
C MET A 1 -6.41 -15.72 6.05
N MET A 2 -5.54 -15.27 5.15
CA MET A 2 -4.73 -14.07 5.37
C MET A 2 -4.37 -13.33 4.07
N ILE A 3 -4.55 -12.01 4.05
CA ILE A 3 -4.00 -11.10 3.04
C ILE A 3 -2.81 -10.36 3.64
N VAL A 4 -1.65 -10.47 3.00
CA VAL A 4 -0.42 -9.80 3.41
C VAL A 4 -0.03 -8.76 2.38
N VAL A 5 0.28 -7.56 2.85
CA VAL A 5 0.82 -6.48 2.03
C VAL A 5 2.32 -6.39 2.19
N VAL A 6 3.05 -6.25 1.09
CA VAL A 6 4.47 -5.96 1.09
C VAL A 6 4.67 -4.54 0.59
N GLU A 7 5.22 -3.67 1.43
CA GLU A 7 5.38 -2.24 1.14
C GLU A 7 6.79 -1.71 1.41
N GLY A 8 7.08 -0.52 0.86
CA GLY A 8 8.38 0.12 0.81
C GLY A 8 8.50 0.95 -0.47
N ILE A 9 9.50 1.83 -0.56
CA ILE A 9 9.67 2.68 -1.74
C ILE A 9 10.10 1.89 -3.00
N SER A 10 10.17 2.58 -4.13
CA SER A 10 10.76 2.02 -5.34
C SER A 10 12.19 1.54 -5.07
N ALA A 11 12.57 0.42 -5.68
CA ALA A 11 13.86 -0.24 -5.48
C ALA A 11 14.12 -0.76 -4.05
N ALA A 12 13.13 -0.87 -3.16
CA ALA A 12 13.31 -1.53 -1.87
C ALA A 12 13.45 -3.07 -1.96
N GLY A 13 13.18 -3.67 -3.13
CA GLY A 13 13.22 -5.13 -3.33
C GLY A 13 11.90 -5.86 -3.06
N LYS A 14 10.78 -5.14 -2.95
CA LYS A 14 9.42 -5.70 -2.75
C LYS A 14 9.05 -6.75 -3.80
N THR A 15 9.06 -6.36 -5.08
CA THR A 15 8.71 -7.26 -6.20
C THR A 15 9.59 -8.51 -6.19
N THR A 16 10.89 -8.38 -5.91
CA THR A 16 11.80 -9.53 -5.81
C THR A 16 11.35 -10.48 -4.71
N TRP A 17 11.11 -9.95 -3.50
CA TRP A 17 10.64 -10.76 -2.37
C TRP A 17 9.29 -11.42 -2.67
N CYS A 18 8.33 -10.67 -3.21
CA CYS A 18 7.00 -11.14 -3.60
C CYS A 18 7.05 -12.25 -4.64
N ARG A 19 7.96 -12.18 -5.62
CA ARG A 19 8.14 -13.24 -6.62
C ARG A 19 8.76 -14.49 -6.03
N SER A 20 9.77 -14.33 -5.17
CA SER A 20 10.44 -15.46 -4.52
C SER A 20 9.51 -16.23 -3.58
N HIS A 21 8.71 -15.52 -2.77
CA HIS A 21 7.92 -16.11 -1.68
C HIS A 21 6.42 -16.19 -1.96
N GLY A 22 5.88 -15.30 -2.79
CA GLY A 22 4.45 -15.22 -3.08
C GLY A 22 3.99 -16.18 -4.17
N ARG A 23 4.76 -16.40 -5.24
CA ARG A 23 4.44 -17.34 -6.35
C ARG A 23 2.94 -17.37 -6.70
N SER A 24 2.25 -18.48 -6.40
CA SER A 24 0.82 -18.67 -6.69
C SER A 24 -0.14 -17.84 -5.84
N TYR A 25 0.34 -17.21 -4.77
CA TYR A 25 -0.41 -16.34 -3.87
C TYR A 25 -0.26 -14.85 -4.22
N LEU A 26 0.58 -14.52 -5.22
CA LEU A 26 0.97 -13.14 -5.52
C LEU A 26 -0.13 -12.38 -6.28
N ILE A 27 -0.51 -11.23 -5.73
CA ILE A 27 -1.20 -10.14 -6.43
C ILE A 27 -0.15 -9.09 -6.83
N PRO A 28 0.26 -9.04 -8.11
CA PRO A 28 1.30 -8.11 -8.54
C PRO A 28 0.85 -6.66 -8.43
N GLU A 29 1.81 -5.74 -8.30
CA GLU A 29 1.55 -4.33 -8.59
C GLU A 29 1.27 -4.19 -10.08
N THR A 30 0.06 -3.77 -10.41
CA THR A 30 -0.39 -3.53 -11.78
C THR A 30 -1.11 -2.19 -11.87
N PHE A 31 -1.26 -1.69 -13.08
CA PHE A 31 -1.93 -0.43 -13.38
C PHE A 31 -3.00 -0.64 -14.44
N PRO A 32 -4.03 0.22 -14.49
CA PRO A 32 -4.99 0.18 -15.58
C PRO A 32 -4.29 0.32 -16.94
N ALA A 33 -4.79 -0.38 -17.95
CA ALA A 33 -4.22 -0.32 -19.30
C ALA A 33 -4.30 1.09 -19.90
N ASP A 34 -5.33 1.84 -19.54
CA ASP A 34 -5.62 3.20 -19.98
C ASP A 34 -4.98 4.27 -19.07
N ARG A 35 -4.04 3.92 -18.17
CA ARG A 35 -3.41 4.85 -17.23
C ARG A 35 -2.89 6.16 -17.86
N LYS A 36 -2.48 6.12 -19.12
CA LYS A 36 -2.02 7.32 -19.86
C LYS A 36 -3.15 8.32 -20.15
N ALA A 37 -4.39 7.86 -20.17
CA ALA A 37 -5.61 8.64 -20.37
C ALA A 37 -6.40 8.87 -19.07
N GLN A 38 -5.79 8.60 -17.91
CA GLN A 38 -6.43 8.83 -16.62
C GLN A 38 -6.89 10.29 -16.45
N PRO A 39 -7.95 10.54 -15.67
CA PRO A 39 -8.27 11.90 -15.23
C PRO A 39 -7.10 12.54 -14.47
N LEU A 40 -6.94 13.85 -14.63
CA LEU A 40 -5.81 14.58 -14.06
C LEU A 40 -6.09 15.12 -12.65
N THR A 41 -7.31 15.58 -12.40
CA THR A 41 -7.71 16.18 -11.12
C THR A 41 -9.16 15.84 -10.75
N GLY A 42 -9.57 16.24 -9.54
CA GLY A 42 -10.95 16.17 -9.08
C GLY A 42 -11.41 14.77 -8.70
N ILE A 43 -12.73 14.65 -8.53
CA ILE A 43 -13.39 13.42 -8.07
C ILE A 43 -13.19 12.27 -9.05
N ALA A 44 -13.18 12.55 -10.36
CA ALA A 44 -12.94 11.55 -11.39
C ALA A 44 -11.57 10.86 -11.22
N THR A 45 -10.54 11.62 -10.84
CA THR A 45 -9.21 11.05 -10.54
C THR A 45 -9.24 10.17 -9.31
N ALA A 46 -9.97 10.58 -8.27
CA ALA A 46 -10.11 9.80 -7.05
C ALA A 46 -10.82 8.47 -7.32
N GLN A 47 -11.97 8.51 -7.99
CA GLN A 47 -12.76 7.34 -8.38
C GLN A 47 -11.95 6.37 -9.24
N TYR A 48 -11.27 6.88 -10.28
CA TYR A 48 -10.44 6.08 -11.17
C TYR A 48 -9.42 5.21 -10.40
N TRP A 49 -8.71 5.81 -9.45
CA TRP A 49 -7.73 5.07 -8.66
C TRP A 49 -8.36 4.16 -7.60
N ILE A 50 -9.47 4.56 -6.98
CA ILE A 50 -10.18 3.71 -6.02
C ILE A 50 -10.76 2.47 -6.69
N ASP A 51 -11.31 2.59 -7.88
CA ASP A 51 -11.89 1.44 -8.60
C ASP A 51 -10.80 0.44 -8.97
N TRP A 52 -9.62 0.92 -9.41
CA TRP A 52 -8.49 0.03 -9.67
C TRP A 52 -7.95 -0.64 -8.40
N ASN A 53 -7.84 0.11 -7.32
CA ASN A 53 -7.42 -0.39 -6.01
C ASN A 53 -8.41 -1.45 -5.49
N ALA A 54 -9.71 -1.20 -5.61
CA ALA A 54 -10.78 -2.12 -5.24
C ALA A 54 -10.73 -3.41 -6.05
N ARG A 55 -10.43 -3.32 -7.36
CA ARG A 55 -10.17 -4.51 -8.18
C ARG A 55 -9.02 -5.36 -7.62
N ARG A 56 -7.88 -4.73 -7.29
CA ARG A 56 -6.73 -5.45 -6.71
C ARG A 56 -7.06 -6.08 -5.35
N TRP A 57 -7.88 -5.42 -4.54
CA TRP A 57 -8.39 -5.99 -3.28
C TRP A 57 -9.30 -7.20 -3.53
N GLY A 58 -10.21 -7.11 -4.51
CA GLY A 58 -11.03 -8.23 -4.95
C GLY A 58 -10.22 -9.43 -5.42
N ASP A 59 -9.16 -9.20 -6.22
CA ASP A 59 -8.23 -10.24 -6.65
C ASP A 59 -7.52 -10.91 -5.45
N ALA A 60 -7.13 -10.12 -4.44
CA ALA A 60 -6.53 -10.63 -3.21
C ALA A 60 -7.50 -11.52 -2.41
N LEU A 61 -8.76 -11.09 -2.26
CA LEU A 61 -9.81 -11.87 -1.61
C LEU A 61 -10.08 -13.19 -2.37
N GLN A 62 -10.06 -13.17 -3.70
CA GLN A 62 -10.24 -14.39 -4.49
C GLN A 62 -9.11 -15.39 -4.25
N ILE A 63 -7.85 -14.94 -4.37
CA ILE A 63 -6.67 -15.80 -4.14
C ILE A 63 -6.63 -16.31 -2.69
N GLU A 64 -6.99 -15.47 -1.72
CA GLU A 64 -7.12 -15.88 -0.34
C GLU A 64 -8.15 -17.00 -0.17
N ARG A 65 -9.36 -16.85 -0.72
CA ARG A 65 -10.41 -17.87 -0.62
C ARG A 65 -9.97 -19.20 -1.24
N GLU A 66 -9.31 -19.14 -2.39
CA GLU A 66 -8.87 -20.32 -3.13
C GLU A 66 -7.69 -21.04 -2.45
N LYS A 67 -6.76 -20.28 -1.84
CA LYS A 67 -5.44 -20.80 -1.45
C LYS A 67 -5.11 -20.60 0.03
N GLY A 68 -6.05 -20.08 0.80
CA GLY A 68 -5.90 -19.74 2.22
C GLY A 68 -5.10 -18.47 2.51
N ARG A 69 -4.45 -17.87 1.51
CA ARG A 69 -3.65 -16.64 1.65
C ARG A 69 -3.41 -15.91 0.33
N ALA A 70 -3.20 -14.60 0.40
CA ALA A 70 -2.76 -13.75 -0.70
C ALA A 70 -1.62 -12.82 -0.26
N ILE A 71 -0.71 -12.50 -1.19
CA ILE A 71 0.40 -11.55 -0.98
C ILE A 71 0.30 -10.45 -2.02
N CYS A 72 0.13 -9.21 -1.58
CA CYS A 72 0.08 -8.03 -2.44
C CYS A 72 1.46 -7.37 -2.54
N ASP A 73 2.03 -7.30 -3.75
CA ASP A 73 3.15 -6.39 -4.04
C ASP A 73 2.57 -4.97 -4.11
N THR A 74 2.83 -4.15 -3.09
CA THR A 74 2.14 -2.89 -2.74
C THR A 74 0.70 -3.03 -2.27
N ASP A 75 0.34 -2.21 -1.29
CA ASP A 75 -0.97 -2.11 -0.65
C ASP A 75 -2.09 -1.82 -1.66
N PRO A 76 -3.15 -2.65 -1.75
CA PRO A 76 -4.35 -2.33 -2.51
C PRO A 76 -5.07 -1.08 -2.00
N LEU A 77 -5.08 -0.78 -0.69
CA LEU A 77 -5.68 0.44 -0.15
C LEU A 77 -5.01 1.68 -0.77
N LYS A 78 -3.67 1.65 -0.89
CA LYS A 78 -2.77 2.61 -1.54
C LYS A 78 -2.97 4.09 -1.20
N LEU A 79 -3.82 4.41 -0.23
CA LEU A 79 -4.15 5.77 0.20
C LEU A 79 -2.90 6.49 0.73
N HIS A 80 -1.92 5.74 1.24
CA HIS A 80 -0.62 6.27 1.64
C HIS A 80 0.06 7.08 0.54
N TYR A 81 -0.11 6.72 -0.73
CA TYR A 81 0.60 7.36 -1.83
C TYR A 81 0.14 8.81 -2.04
N SER A 82 -1.17 9.07 -2.05
CA SER A 82 -1.70 10.43 -2.17
C SER A 82 -1.41 11.25 -0.91
N TRP A 83 -1.47 10.64 0.27
CA TRP A 83 -1.10 11.31 1.51
C TRP A 83 0.37 11.75 1.50
N CYS A 84 1.29 10.85 1.18
CA CYS A 84 2.73 11.16 1.11
C CYS A 84 3.03 12.27 0.09
N LEU A 85 2.37 12.26 -1.06
CA LEU A 85 2.53 13.33 -2.06
C LEU A 85 2.04 14.69 -1.52
N CYS A 86 0.96 14.70 -0.74
CA CYS A 86 0.47 15.92 -0.09
C CYS A 86 1.49 16.48 0.92
N GLN A 87 2.22 15.61 1.64
CA GLN A 87 3.22 16.04 2.62
C GLN A 87 4.46 16.72 2.00
N ILE A 88 4.67 16.55 0.70
CA ILE A 88 5.80 17.14 -0.03
C ILE A 88 5.37 18.15 -1.09
N ASP A 89 4.12 18.65 -0.98
CA ASP A 89 3.49 19.61 -1.89
C ASP A 89 3.42 19.14 -3.36
N ALA A 90 3.54 17.83 -3.61
CA ALA A 90 3.43 17.23 -4.95
C ALA A 90 2.00 16.89 -5.35
N LEU A 91 1.05 16.98 -4.40
CA LEU A 91 -0.38 16.80 -4.62
C LEU A 91 -1.15 17.86 -3.81
N PRO A 92 -2.11 18.59 -4.40
CA PRO A 92 -2.92 19.54 -3.66
C PRO A 92 -3.72 18.85 -2.55
N LYS A 93 -3.83 19.50 -1.38
CA LYS A 93 -4.62 19.00 -0.23
C LYS A 93 -6.05 18.60 -0.61
N ARG A 94 -6.70 19.41 -1.47
CA ARG A 94 -8.05 19.11 -1.98
C ARG A 94 -8.13 17.77 -2.71
N GLN A 95 -7.09 17.39 -3.46
CA GLN A 95 -7.07 16.10 -4.15
C GLN A 95 -6.88 14.94 -3.16
N TRP A 96 -6.07 15.14 -2.12
CA TRP A 96 -5.97 14.20 -1.00
C TRP A 96 -7.32 13.98 -0.32
N GLU A 97 -8.05 15.06 0.00
CA GLU A 97 -9.37 15.01 0.64
C GLU A 97 -10.39 14.22 -0.20
N LEU A 98 -10.40 14.41 -1.52
CA LEU A 98 -11.25 13.64 -2.43
C LEU A 98 -10.89 12.14 -2.45
N GLN A 99 -9.59 11.82 -2.46
CA GLN A 99 -9.12 10.43 -2.39
C GLN A 99 -9.52 9.78 -1.07
N LEU A 100 -9.37 10.51 0.03
CA LEU A 100 -9.73 10.07 1.37
C LEU A 100 -11.24 9.78 1.46
N GLN A 101 -12.08 10.70 1.02
CA GLN A 101 -13.54 10.54 1.00
C GLN A 101 -13.96 9.31 0.18
N THR A 102 -13.40 9.14 -1.01
CA THR A 102 -13.75 8.03 -1.91
C THR A 102 -13.26 6.69 -1.34
N THR A 103 -12.10 6.67 -0.69
CA THR A 103 -11.58 5.47 0.01
C THR A 103 -12.49 5.08 1.17
N ARG A 104 -12.93 6.06 1.95
CA ARG A 104 -13.85 5.85 3.07
C ARG A 104 -15.14 5.18 2.61
N THR A 105 -15.75 5.66 1.52
CA THR A 105 -16.93 5.03 0.93
C THR A 105 -16.65 3.60 0.46
N ALA A 106 -15.53 3.36 -0.22
CA ALA A 106 -15.17 2.02 -0.68
C ALA A 106 -14.94 1.03 0.48
N LEU A 107 -14.43 1.51 1.63
CA LEU A 107 -14.32 0.72 2.86
C LEU A 107 -15.70 0.38 3.44
N GLN A 108 -16.61 1.34 3.50
CA GLN A 108 -17.99 1.11 3.97
C GLN A 108 -18.76 0.12 3.10
N GLU A 109 -18.45 0.09 1.80
CA GLU A 109 -19.03 -0.85 0.84
C GLU A 109 -18.22 -2.16 0.74
N GLU A 110 -17.23 -2.37 1.61
CA GLU A 110 -16.34 -3.54 1.65
C GLU A 110 -15.59 -3.83 0.34
N ARG A 111 -15.48 -2.82 -0.54
CA ARG A 111 -14.71 -2.89 -1.81
C ARG A 111 -13.21 -2.70 -1.59
N LEU A 112 -12.83 -2.09 -0.48
CA LEU A 112 -11.45 -1.94 -0.02
C LEU A 112 -11.40 -2.28 1.46
N GLY A 113 -10.25 -2.78 1.92
CA GLY A 113 -10.05 -3.13 3.31
C GLY A 113 -8.60 -3.06 3.75
N PHE A 114 -8.40 -3.20 5.06
CA PHE A 114 -7.09 -3.41 5.66
C PHE A 114 -6.61 -4.84 5.44
N ALA A 115 -5.34 -5.01 5.08
CA ALA A 115 -4.69 -6.31 5.10
C ALA A 115 -4.50 -6.82 6.54
N ASP A 116 -4.32 -8.14 6.67
CA ASP A 116 -4.15 -8.79 7.97
C ASP A 116 -2.73 -8.61 8.53
N ALA A 117 -1.75 -8.39 7.65
CA ALA A 117 -0.37 -8.08 7.98
C ALA A 117 0.29 -7.19 6.92
N TYR A 118 1.25 -6.36 7.34
CA TYR A 118 2.01 -5.47 6.47
C TYR A 118 3.51 -5.70 6.70
N PHE A 119 4.24 -6.06 5.66
CA PHE A 119 5.69 -6.19 5.69
C PHE A 119 6.30 -4.97 5.03
N VAL A 120 6.87 -4.07 5.83
CA VAL A 120 7.33 -2.76 5.37
C VAL A 120 8.85 -2.73 5.39
N LYS A 121 9.45 -2.48 4.22
CA LYS A 121 10.90 -2.37 4.08
C LYS A 121 11.35 -0.91 3.97
N VAL A 122 12.18 -0.51 4.91
CA VAL A 122 12.96 0.73 4.87
C VAL A 122 14.30 0.46 4.20
N ILE A 123 14.79 1.42 3.41
CA ILE A 123 16.06 1.32 2.69
C ILE A 123 16.76 2.68 2.67
N ASP A 124 18.08 2.69 2.87
CA ASP A 124 18.85 3.93 2.77
C ASP A 124 18.98 4.39 1.30
N TYR A 125 19.29 5.67 1.12
CA TYR A 125 19.37 6.30 -0.20
C TYR A 125 20.39 5.64 -1.12
N LEU A 126 21.60 5.38 -0.62
CA LEU A 126 22.71 4.90 -1.44
C LEU A 126 22.43 3.50 -1.95
N THR A 127 21.95 2.62 -1.06
CA THR A 127 21.54 1.26 -1.42
C THR A 127 20.36 1.28 -2.41
N ALA A 128 19.33 2.10 -2.14
CA ALA A 128 18.17 2.22 -3.04
C ALA A 128 18.57 2.72 -4.44
N LYS A 129 19.50 3.69 -4.50
CA LYS A 129 20.02 4.24 -5.75
C LYS A 129 20.85 3.22 -6.52
N GLN A 130 21.72 2.49 -5.83
CA GLN A 130 22.51 1.41 -6.44
C GLN A 130 21.59 0.31 -7.01
N GLN A 131 20.56 -0.11 -6.25
CA GLN A 131 19.58 -1.09 -6.73
C GLN A 131 18.76 -0.56 -7.91
N CYS A 132 18.41 0.73 -7.90
CA CYS A 132 17.71 1.38 -9.00
C CYS A 132 18.55 1.39 -10.29
N GLN A 133 19.86 1.70 -10.19
CA GLN A 133 20.78 1.77 -11.32
C GLN A 133 21.15 0.38 -11.85
N GLY A 134 21.24 -0.62 -10.99
CA GLY A 134 21.57 -2.00 -11.37
C GLY A 134 20.42 -2.76 -12.05
N ASP A 135 19.18 -2.29 -11.93
CA ASP A 135 18.03 -2.93 -12.55
C ASP A 135 17.75 -2.33 -13.94
N THR A 136 18.24 -3.03 -14.96
CA THR A 136 18.06 -2.69 -16.38
C THR A 136 16.69 -3.10 -16.94
N SER A 137 15.87 -3.83 -16.18
CA SER A 137 14.57 -4.35 -16.63
C SER A 137 13.43 -3.33 -16.52
N ARG A 138 13.65 -2.22 -15.79
CA ARG A 138 12.61 -1.23 -15.47
C ARG A 138 13.14 0.20 -15.54
N VAL A 139 12.39 1.08 -16.18
CA VAL A 139 12.62 2.53 -16.11
C VAL A 139 12.05 3.09 -14.81
N ARG A 140 12.89 3.75 -14.01
CA ARG A 140 12.52 4.39 -12.73
C ARG A 140 12.76 5.90 -12.78
N ASP A 141 12.07 6.56 -13.70
CA ASP A 141 12.11 8.01 -13.94
C ASP A 141 11.70 8.86 -12.72
N ARG A 142 10.97 8.27 -11.76
CA ARG A 142 10.50 8.93 -10.53
C ARG A 142 11.23 8.50 -9.25
N PHE A 143 12.44 7.93 -9.34
CA PHE A 143 13.18 7.44 -8.18
C PHE A 143 13.31 8.49 -7.06
N GLU A 144 13.78 9.69 -7.39
CA GLU A 144 13.99 10.77 -6.40
C GLU A 144 12.68 11.19 -5.72
N LEU A 145 11.59 11.26 -6.49
CA LEU A 145 10.26 11.51 -5.93
C LEU A 145 9.89 10.42 -4.93
N HIS A 146 9.99 9.14 -5.32
CA HIS A 146 9.64 8.02 -4.44
C HIS A 146 10.50 7.98 -3.18
N PHE A 147 11.80 8.32 -3.28
CA PHE A 147 12.66 8.37 -2.11
C PHE A 147 12.23 9.46 -1.13
N ARG A 148 11.85 10.65 -1.62
CA ARG A 148 11.29 11.73 -0.79
C ARG A 148 10.02 11.33 -0.05
N LEU A 149 9.26 10.35 -0.55
CA LEU A 149 8.06 9.84 0.12
C LEU A 149 8.39 8.93 1.31
N GLN A 150 9.60 8.38 1.41
CA GLN A 150 9.92 7.33 2.40
C GLN A 150 9.65 7.74 3.86
N PRO A 151 10.06 8.93 4.35
CA PRO A 151 9.78 9.31 5.74
C PRO A 151 8.29 9.35 6.06
N PHE A 152 7.48 9.80 5.09
CA PHE A 152 6.02 9.83 5.22
C PHE A 152 5.43 8.42 5.10
N LEU A 153 5.94 7.58 4.21
CA LEU A 153 5.52 6.17 4.13
C LEU A 153 5.76 5.44 5.45
N ILE A 154 6.90 5.67 6.09
CA ILE A 154 7.20 5.14 7.43
C ILE A 154 6.15 5.66 8.42
N ARG A 155 5.93 6.98 8.46
CA ARG A 155 4.96 7.57 9.37
C ARG A 155 3.54 7.02 9.19
N TRP A 156 3.13 6.79 7.94
CA TRP A 156 1.84 6.17 7.61
C TRP A 156 1.71 4.80 8.29
N TYR A 157 2.71 3.93 8.13
CA TYR A 157 2.66 2.59 8.68
C TYR A 157 2.85 2.54 10.20
N GLU A 158 3.60 3.47 10.81
CA GLU A 158 3.63 3.61 12.28
C GLU A 158 2.25 3.93 12.86
N LEU A 159 1.51 4.83 12.20
CA LEU A 159 0.17 5.22 12.65
C LEU A 159 -0.86 4.11 12.37
N LEU A 160 -0.72 3.42 11.24
CA LEU A 160 -1.55 2.28 10.90
C LEU A 160 -1.32 1.12 11.88
N GLU A 161 -0.07 0.87 12.28
CA GLU A 161 0.30 -0.14 13.27
C GLU A 161 -0.42 0.10 14.60
N LYS A 162 -0.44 1.36 15.06
CA LYS A 162 -1.16 1.77 16.28
C LYS A 162 -2.67 1.58 16.14
N ALA A 163 -3.23 1.91 14.98
CA ALA A 163 -4.67 1.77 14.73
C ALA A 163 -5.13 0.31 14.63
N LEU A 164 -4.27 -0.58 14.11
CA LEU A 164 -4.57 -1.99 13.86
C LEU A 164 -4.04 -2.96 14.93
N GLY A 165 -3.31 -2.47 15.94
CA GLY A 165 -2.83 -3.25 17.07
C GLY A 165 -1.64 -4.16 16.76
N GLY A 166 -0.60 -3.65 16.07
CA GLY A 166 0.67 -4.38 15.91
C GLY A 166 0.76 -5.29 14.69
N ARG A 167 0.15 -4.90 13.57
CA ARG A 167 0.12 -5.69 12.32
C ARG A 167 1.24 -5.37 11.33
N VAL A 168 2.14 -4.46 11.69
CA VAL A 168 3.23 -4.02 10.82
C VAL A 168 4.52 -4.69 11.26
N LEU A 169 5.17 -5.38 10.32
CA LEU A 169 6.50 -5.92 10.48
C LEU A 169 7.49 -5.07 9.67
N TRP A 170 8.44 -4.45 10.36
CA TRP A 170 9.45 -3.54 9.76
C TRP A 170 10.63 -4.28 9.11
N ARG A 171 10.33 -5.33 8.36
CA ARG A 171 11.28 -6.12 7.55
C ARG A 171 10.53 -7.03 6.58
N LEU A 172 11.25 -7.53 5.59
CA LEU A 172 10.79 -8.66 4.77
C LEU A 172 11.44 -9.93 5.33
N PRO A 173 10.68 -10.93 5.80
CA PRO A 173 11.28 -12.15 6.34
C PRO A 173 11.98 -12.98 5.24
N ASP A 174 13.18 -13.46 5.52
CA ASP A 174 13.96 -14.23 4.54
C ASP A 174 13.32 -15.59 4.20
N ASP A 175 12.61 -16.19 5.15
CA ASP A 175 11.90 -17.48 4.98
C ASP A 175 10.49 -17.33 4.39
N GLY A 176 10.07 -16.12 4.01
CA GLY A 176 8.75 -15.85 3.48
C GLY A 176 7.67 -15.63 4.55
N LEU A 177 6.46 -16.13 4.31
CA LEU A 177 5.35 -16.02 5.28
C LEU A 177 5.56 -17.00 6.44
N PRO A 178 5.44 -16.56 7.71
CA PRO A 178 5.49 -17.49 8.84
C PRO A 178 4.40 -18.56 8.73
N ALA A 179 4.75 -19.82 8.97
CA ALA A 179 3.84 -20.96 8.79
C ALA A 179 2.59 -20.89 9.70
N ASP A 180 2.73 -20.32 10.89
CA ASP A 180 1.69 -20.25 11.93
C ASP A 180 1.01 -18.88 12.04
N ALA A 181 1.23 -17.98 11.06
CA ALA A 181 0.60 -16.67 11.06
C ALA A 181 -0.89 -16.77 10.66
N THR A 182 -1.75 -17.24 11.55
CA THR A 182 -3.18 -16.95 11.50
C THR A 182 -3.45 -15.59 12.12
N LEU A 183 -3.42 -14.54 11.30
CA LEU A 183 -3.73 -13.17 11.70
C LEU A 183 -5.10 -12.71 11.18
N ALA A 184 -6.07 -13.63 11.04
CA ALA A 184 -7.41 -13.28 10.56
C ALA A 184 -7.92 -12.04 11.31
N SER A 185 -8.11 -10.95 10.58
CA SER A 185 -8.50 -9.67 11.16
C SER A 185 -9.99 -9.47 11.04
N GLU A 186 -10.66 -9.23 12.15
CA GLU A 186 -12.03 -8.70 12.16
C GLU A 186 -12.05 -7.21 11.76
N LEU A 187 -10.89 -6.58 11.58
CA LEU A 187 -10.77 -5.14 11.34
C LEU A 187 -10.75 -4.76 9.87
N ARG A 188 -10.83 -5.72 8.92
CA ARG A 188 -10.64 -5.45 7.48
C ARG A 188 -11.49 -4.29 6.97
N TYR A 189 -12.72 -4.18 7.44
CA TYR A 189 -13.68 -3.17 7.02
C TYR A 189 -14.13 -2.26 8.18
N ASP A 190 -13.39 -2.24 9.29
CA ASP A 190 -13.75 -1.44 10.46
C ASP A 190 -13.57 0.06 10.15
N ILE A 191 -14.71 0.73 9.91
CA ILE A 191 -14.75 2.15 9.59
C ILE A 191 -14.28 3.03 10.75
N ASN A 192 -14.49 2.59 11.99
CA ASN A 192 -14.07 3.35 13.16
C ASN A 192 -12.55 3.30 13.31
N VAL A 193 -11.91 2.17 12.98
CA VAL A 193 -10.45 2.07 12.89
C VAL A 193 -9.93 3.02 11.81
N PHE A 194 -10.56 3.04 10.63
CA PHE A 194 -10.17 3.95 9.55
C PHE A 194 -10.28 5.42 9.97
N ASP A 195 -11.40 5.84 10.55
CA ASP A 195 -11.60 7.23 10.96
C ASP A 195 -10.59 7.65 12.05
N ARG A 196 -10.28 6.77 13.03
CA ARG A 196 -9.24 7.03 14.04
C ARG A 196 -7.84 7.14 13.42
N PHE A 197 -7.51 6.22 12.53
CA PHE A 197 -6.25 6.23 11.80
C PHE A 197 -6.07 7.54 11.02
N VAL A 198 -7.08 7.95 10.26
CA VAL A 198 -7.06 9.19 9.47
C VAL A 198 -6.92 10.42 10.38
N SER A 199 -7.66 10.47 11.49
CA SER A 199 -7.56 11.55 12.46
C SER A 199 -6.14 11.69 13.03
N SER A 200 -5.43 10.57 13.19
CA SER A 200 -4.03 10.58 13.65
C SER A 200 -3.04 11.14 12.63
N LEU A 201 -3.37 11.15 11.34
CA LEU A 201 -2.55 11.75 10.28
C LEU A 201 -2.54 13.27 10.31
N GLU A 202 -3.59 13.88 10.86
CA GLU A 202 -3.74 15.35 10.95
C GLU A 202 -3.11 15.93 12.22
N THR A 203 -2.82 15.08 13.21
CA THR A 203 -2.16 15.49 14.44
C THR A 203 -0.69 15.75 14.14
N LYS A 204 -0.28 17.03 14.08
CA LYS A 204 1.14 17.39 14.02
C LYS A 204 1.85 16.73 15.18
N ALA A 205 2.96 16.05 14.91
CA ALA A 205 3.86 15.59 15.96
C ALA A 205 4.29 16.85 16.75
N THR A 206 3.82 16.93 17.99
CA THR A 206 4.23 17.94 18.96
C THR A 206 5.71 17.80 19.30
#